data_AF-A0A815CM77-F1
#
_entry.id   AF-A0A815CM77-F1
#
_cell.length_a   1.000
_cell.length_b   1.000
_cell.length_c   1.000
_cell.angle_alpha   90.00
_cell.angle_beta   90.00
_cell.angle_gamma   90.00
#
_symmetry.space_group_name_H-M   'P 1'
#
loop_
_entity.id
_entity.type
_entity.pdbx_description
1 polymer ?
#
loop_
_entity_poly.entity_id
_entity_poly.type
_entity_poly.pdbx_seq_one_letter_code
_entity_poly.pdbx_strand_id
1 'polypeptide(L)'
;MRRLFSSIGEYMNITCHACIGGTGSIRDDLSRLEAGVQVVIGTPGRVNDALNRSKLRSDNIKTLVLDEGDELVSRGFEDQICDVLQKLPSNIQMVIFTATIPCELEKIITKFMTNPIRILVESNNFTLDHARQFYVNIEREEWKIDTLCDILASINDTPTVIYCNTRKTVDFVNEKLSEQNLNVAILHDNMSQQERDTYLKKFQTRSSRLLIATDPFARTIFPYAELFINYDLPRSMEAYINRIGHGGAYGRTATAINFINDSERQHLHDIEQFYNIHIKELPADISELF
;
A
#
# COMPACT_ATOMS: atom_id res chain seq x y z
N MET A 1 -6.86 6.78 -6.92
CA MET A 1 -6.54 7.63 -8.09
C MET A 1 -7.74 8.28 -8.81
N ARG A 2 -8.78 7.59 -9.30
CA ARG A 2 -9.88 8.24 -10.08
C ARG A 2 -10.49 9.48 -9.40
N ARG A 3 -10.83 9.38 -8.11
CA ARG A 3 -11.37 10.52 -7.34
C ARG A 3 -10.41 11.70 -7.28
N LEU A 4 -9.10 11.45 -7.15
CA LEU A 4 -8.08 12.50 -7.14
C LEU A 4 -8.07 13.28 -8.46
N PHE A 5 -8.06 12.57 -9.60
CA PHE A 5 -8.14 13.20 -10.92
C PHE A 5 -9.44 13.99 -11.11
N SER A 6 -10.58 13.44 -10.65
CA SER A 6 -11.85 14.16 -10.68
C SER A 6 -11.85 15.42 -9.79
N SER A 7 -11.21 15.39 -8.62
CA SER A 7 -11.11 16.53 -7.71
C SER A 7 -10.15 17.61 -8.24
N ILE A 8 -8.97 17.23 -8.71
CA ILE A 8 -8.00 18.19 -9.27
C ILE A 8 -8.54 18.79 -10.58
N GLY A 9 -9.22 17.97 -11.39
CA GLY A 9 -9.79 18.34 -12.68
C GLY A 9 -11.21 18.89 -12.62
N GLU A 10 -11.75 19.23 -11.44
CA GLU A 10 -13.15 19.62 -11.24
C GLU A 10 -13.57 20.77 -12.18
N TYR A 11 -12.70 21.76 -12.37
CA TYR A 11 -12.96 22.92 -13.23
C TYR A 11 -12.56 22.73 -14.70
N MET A 12 -12.04 21.54 -15.05
CA MET A 12 -11.50 21.25 -16.39
C MET A 12 -12.39 20.31 -17.21
N ASN A 13 -13.50 19.83 -16.64
CA ASN A 13 -14.40 18.84 -17.26
C ASN A 13 -13.64 17.61 -17.81
N ILE A 14 -12.64 17.12 -17.05
CA ILE A 14 -11.85 15.96 -17.47
C ILE A 14 -12.65 14.67 -17.30
N THR A 15 -12.71 13.88 -18.35
CA THR A 15 -13.26 12.53 -18.35
C THR A 15 -12.19 11.51 -17.94
N CYS A 16 -12.45 10.81 -16.84
CA CYS A 16 -11.54 9.80 -16.31
C CYS A 16 -12.30 8.49 -16.06
N HIS A 17 -11.76 7.37 -16.53
CA HIS A 17 -12.33 6.05 -16.29
C HIS A 17 -11.33 5.12 -15.62
N ALA A 18 -11.83 4.28 -14.70
CA ALA A 18 -11.03 3.32 -13.97
C ALA A 18 -11.33 1.90 -14.50
N CYS A 19 -10.31 1.22 -15.03
CA CYS A 19 -10.37 -0.11 -15.63
C CYS A 19 -9.64 -1.12 -14.72
N ILE A 20 -10.34 -1.65 -13.73
CA ILE A 20 -9.74 -2.52 -12.71
C ILE A 20 -10.31 -3.93 -12.84
N GLY A 21 -9.42 -4.92 -13.00
CA GLY A 21 -9.79 -6.33 -12.99
C GLY A 21 -10.52 -6.74 -11.70
N GLY A 22 -11.53 -7.60 -11.80
CA GLY A 22 -12.33 -8.04 -10.65
C GLY A 22 -13.40 -7.05 -10.16
N THR A 23 -13.50 -5.87 -10.77
CA THR A 23 -14.60 -4.92 -10.55
C THR A 23 -15.48 -4.76 -11.78
N GLY A 24 -16.77 -4.60 -11.56
CA GLY A 24 -17.75 -4.19 -12.57
C GLY A 24 -17.89 -5.17 -13.75
N SER A 25 -18.71 -4.76 -14.71
CA SER A 25 -18.89 -5.47 -15.97
C SER A 25 -17.80 -5.05 -16.95
N ILE A 26 -17.04 -6.03 -17.48
CA ILE A 26 -16.06 -5.78 -18.55
C ILE A 26 -16.72 -5.08 -19.75
N ARG A 27 -17.99 -5.37 -20.01
CA ARG A 27 -18.74 -4.75 -21.11
C ARG A 27 -18.92 -3.26 -20.87
N ASP A 28 -19.15 -2.84 -19.63
CA ASP A 28 -19.35 -1.44 -19.29
C ASP A 28 -18.03 -0.67 -19.38
N ASP A 29 -16.93 -1.28 -18.93
CA ASP A 29 -15.58 -0.73 -19.11
C ASP A 29 -15.27 -0.49 -20.59
N LEU A 30 -15.45 -1.53 -21.42
CA LEU A 30 -15.16 -1.45 -22.85
C LEU A 30 -16.05 -0.43 -23.55
N SER A 31 -17.34 -0.34 -23.19
CA SER A 31 -18.27 0.64 -23.76
C SER A 31 -17.88 2.07 -23.40
N ARG A 32 -17.39 2.33 -22.18
CA ARG A 32 -16.93 3.67 -21.77
C ARG A 32 -15.63 4.07 -22.45
N LEU A 33 -14.69 3.13 -22.59
CA LEU A 33 -13.44 3.38 -23.31
C LEU A 33 -13.71 3.68 -24.79
N GLU A 34 -14.65 2.95 -25.40
CA GLU A 34 -15.07 3.16 -26.79
C GLU A 34 -15.75 4.52 -27.01
N ALA A 35 -16.55 4.99 -26.04
CA ALA A 35 -17.14 6.32 -26.06
C ALA A 35 -16.08 7.45 -26.02
N GLY A 36 -14.86 7.14 -25.56
CA GLY A 36 -13.74 8.06 -25.47
C GLY A 36 -13.59 8.67 -24.08
N VAL A 37 -12.38 8.59 -23.55
CA VAL A 37 -12.00 9.15 -22.24
C VAL A 37 -10.62 9.79 -22.36
N GLN A 38 -10.39 10.86 -21.58
CA GLN A 38 -9.12 11.58 -21.60
C GLN A 38 -8.06 10.92 -20.71
N VAL A 39 -8.48 10.29 -19.60
CA VAL A 39 -7.59 9.60 -18.66
C VAL A 39 -8.12 8.19 -18.37
N VAL A 40 -7.27 7.18 -18.56
CA VAL A 40 -7.54 5.80 -18.17
C VAL A 40 -6.63 5.42 -17.02
N ILE A 41 -7.21 4.92 -15.93
CA ILE A 41 -6.47 4.40 -14.78
C ILE A 41 -6.83 2.93 -14.66
N GLY A 42 -5.88 2.00 -14.69
CA GLY A 42 -6.25 0.59 -14.64
C GLY A 42 -5.12 -0.34 -14.28
N THR A 43 -5.48 -1.58 -13.96
CA THR A 43 -4.49 -2.63 -13.76
C THR A 43 -3.97 -3.13 -15.11
N PRO A 44 -2.67 -3.51 -15.23
CA PRO A 44 -2.07 -3.87 -16.51
C PRO A 44 -2.89 -4.90 -17.30
N GLY A 45 -3.40 -5.94 -16.64
CA GLY A 45 -4.21 -6.97 -17.28
C GLY A 45 -5.50 -6.45 -17.94
N ARG A 46 -6.25 -5.56 -17.25
CA ARG A 46 -7.52 -5.02 -17.80
C ARG A 46 -7.27 -3.99 -18.90
N VAL A 47 -6.21 -3.20 -18.78
CA VAL A 47 -5.80 -2.25 -19.83
C VAL A 47 -5.31 -3.00 -21.07
N ASN A 48 -4.49 -4.04 -20.90
CA ASN A 48 -4.00 -4.88 -22.00
C ASN A 48 -5.15 -5.55 -22.75
N ASP A 49 -6.15 -6.08 -22.03
CA ASP A 49 -7.37 -6.66 -22.65
C ASP A 49 -8.18 -5.61 -23.44
N ALA A 50 -8.33 -4.39 -22.91
CA ALA A 50 -9.03 -3.31 -23.61
C ALA A 50 -8.32 -2.87 -24.91
N LEU A 51 -6.98 -2.84 -24.90
CA LEU A 51 -6.16 -2.58 -26.09
C LEU A 51 -6.28 -3.73 -27.09
N ASN A 52 -6.18 -4.99 -26.64
CA ASN A 52 -6.33 -6.18 -27.50
C ASN A 52 -7.67 -6.22 -28.23
N ARG A 53 -8.75 -5.81 -27.55
CA ARG A 53 -10.10 -5.75 -28.13
C ARG A 53 -10.34 -4.50 -28.99
N SER A 54 -9.33 -3.65 -29.18
CA SER A 54 -9.43 -2.37 -29.90
C SER A 54 -10.52 -1.44 -29.34
N LYS A 55 -10.84 -1.56 -28.05
CA LYS A 55 -11.82 -0.71 -27.36
C LYS A 55 -11.16 0.51 -26.71
N LEU A 56 -9.88 0.41 -26.38
CA LEU A 56 -9.03 1.55 -26.08
C LEU A 56 -8.19 1.88 -27.32
N ARG A 57 -8.39 3.06 -27.91
CA ARG A 57 -7.57 3.54 -29.02
C ARG A 57 -6.29 4.20 -28.49
N SER A 58 -5.13 3.71 -28.90
CA SER A 58 -3.83 4.19 -28.42
C SER A 58 -3.25 5.36 -29.22
N ASP A 59 -3.80 5.67 -30.39
CA ASP A 59 -3.24 6.63 -31.36
C ASP A 59 -2.95 8.02 -30.76
N ASN A 60 -3.80 8.46 -29.84
CA ASN A 60 -3.73 9.79 -29.22
C ASN A 60 -3.10 9.78 -27.82
N ILE A 61 -2.62 8.62 -27.34
CA ILE A 61 -1.97 8.53 -26.03
C ILE A 61 -0.61 9.21 -26.13
N LYS A 62 -0.39 10.21 -25.29
CA LYS A 62 0.87 10.97 -25.23
C LYS A 62 1.70 10.63 -24.00
N THR A 63 1.09 10.10 -22.96
CA THR A 63 1.72 9.86 -21.67
C THR A 63 1.28 8.53 -21.10
N LEU A 64 2.23 7.74 -20.62
CA LEU A 64 2.02 6.56 -19.80
C LEU A 64 2.66 6.80 -18.43
N VAL A 65 1.90 6.53 -17.37
CA VAL A 65 2.38 6.57 -15.99
C VAL A 65 2.31 5.17 -15.41
N LEU A 66 3.44 4.63 -14.96
CA LEU A 66 3.49 3.45 -14.12
C LEU A 66 3.61 3.91 -12.66
N ASP A 67 2.58 3.67 -11.88
CA ASP A 67 2.57 3.91 -10.43
C ASP A 67 2.87 2.61 -9.70
N GLU A 68 3.62 2.69 -8.60
CA GLU A 68 4.12 1.52 -7.84
C GLU A 68 4.83 0.47 -8.73
N GLY A 69 5.80 0.92 -9.53
CA GLY A 69 6.48 0.09 -10.53
C GLY A 69 7.11 -1.21 -9.97
N ASP A 70 7.68 -1.16 -8.77
CA ASP A 70 8.24 -2.32 -8.07
C ASP A 70 7.17 -3.37 -7.73
N GLU A 71 6.02 -2.93 -7.23
CA GLU A 71 4.88 -3.78 -6.91
C GLU A 71 4.30 -4.46 -8.17
N LEU A 72 4.17 -3.71 -9.27
CA LEU A 72 3.64 -4.25 -10.51
C LEU A 72 4.47 -5.44 -11.00
N VAL A 73 5.80 -5.31 -10.94
CA VAL A 73 6.70 -6.37 -11.38
C VAL A 73 6.78 -7.51 -10.36
N SER A 74 6.73 -7.21 -9.06
CA SER A 74 6.65 -8.24 -8.01
C SER A 74 5.40 -9.14 -8.16
N ARG A 75 4.30 -8.59 -8.67
CA ARG A 75 3.05 -9.33 -8.95
C ARG A 75 3.05 -10.09 -10.27
N GLY A 76 4.16 -10.10 -11.02
CA GLY A 76 4.26 -10.80 -12.29
C GLY A 76 3.57 -10.08 -13.46
N PHE A 77 3.45 -8.75 -13.41
CA PHE A 77 2.84 -7.97 -14.49
C PHE A 77 3.81 -7.50 -15.59
N GLU A 78 5.08 -7.91 -15.55
CA GLU A 78 6.11 -7.45 -16.50
C GLU A 78 5.74 -7.69 -17.96
N ASP A 79 5.18 -8.87 -18.27
CA ASP A 79 4.80 -9.24 -19.63
C ASP A 79 3.62 -8.37 -20.11
N GLN A 80 2.61 -8.17 -19.27
CA GLN A 80 1.45 -7.34 -19.62
C GLN A 80 1.84 -5.87 -19.77
N ILE A 81 2.81 -5.37 -18.99
CA ILE A 81 3.35 -4.01 -19.15
C ILE A 81 4.07 -3.90 -20.50
N CYS A 82 4.90 -4.88 -20.84
CA CYS A 82 5.59 -4.92 -22.13
C CYS A 82 4.61 -4.96 -23.31
N ASP A 83 3.54 -5.76 -23.22
CA ASP A 83 2.49 -5.84 -24.23
C ASP A 83 1.76 -4.51 -24.43
N VAL A 84 1.45 -3.81 -23.33
CA VAL A 84 0.82 -2.49 -23.38
C VAL A 84 1.75 -1.52 -24.09
N LEU A 85 3.02 -1.44 -23.67
CA LEU A 85 4.01 -0.54 -24.24
C LEU A 85 4.22 -0.76 -25.75
N GLN A 86 4.20 -2.01 -26.22
CA GLN A 86 4.32 -2.33 -27.65
C GLN A 86 3.14 -1.86 -28.50
N LYS A 87 1.97 -1.61 -27.88
CA LYS A 87 0.75 -1.13 -28.57
C LYS A 87 0.58 0.38 -28.50
N LEU A 88 1.43 1.07 -27.74
CA LEU A 88 1.42 2.52 -27.65
C LEU A 88 2.27 3.14 -28.77
N PRO A 89 2.01 4.41 -29.13
CA PRO A 89 2.86 5.15 -30.06
C PRO A 89 4.32 5.20 -29.59
N SER A 90 5.28 5.25 -30.52
CA SER A 90 6.71 5.27 -30.18
C SER A 90 7.18 6.55 -29.47
N ASN A 91 6.46 7.66 -29.63
CA ASN A 91 6.82 8.97 -29.09
C ASN A 91 6.04 9.35 -27.82
N ILE A 92 5.64 8.37 -27.00
CA ILE A 92 5.00 8.68 -25.71
C ILE A 92 6.02 9.11 -24.66
N GLN A 93 5.59 10.00 -23.78
CA GLN A 93 6.27 10.26 -22.51
C GLN A 93 5.95 9.13 -21.53
N MET A 94 6.98 8.48 -21.01
CA MET A 94 6.83 7.49 -19.93
C MET A 94 7.28 8.11 -18.61
N VAL A 95 6.49 7.91 -17.55
CA VAL A 95 6.82 8.31 -16.18
C VAL A 95 6.64 7.12 -15.27
N ILE A 96 7.61 6.85 -14.39
CA ILE A 96 7.53 5.76 -13.42
C ILE A 96 7.66 6.35 -12.02
N PHE A 97 6.69 6.06 -11.17
CA PHE A 97 6.74 6.30 -9.73
C PHE A 97 6.92 4.94 -9.05
N THR A 98 7.95 4.83 -8.22
CA THR A 98 8.29 3.58 -7.53
C THR A 98 9.10 3.87 -6.28
N ALA A 99 8.93 3.06 -5.25
CA ALA A 99 9.72 3.18 -4.02
C ALA A 99 11.10 2.55 -4.20
N THR A 100 11.17 1.41 -4.89
CA THR A 100 12.40 0.68 -5.18
C THR A 100 12.55 0.41 -6.67
N ILE A 101 13.77 0.09 -7.13
CA ILE A 101 14.04 -0.23 -8.54
C ILE A 101 14.65 -1.64 -8.61
N PRO A 102 13.82 -2.70 -8.63
CA PRO A 102 14.31 -4.07 -8.82
C PRO A 102 14.85 -4.27 -10.25
N CYS A 103 15.68 -5.30 -10.44
CA CYS A 103 16.33 -5.62 -11.72
C CYS A 103 15.33 -5.75 -12.89
N GLU A 104 14.15 -6.31 -12.63
CA GLU A 104 13.11 -6.51 -13.61
C GLU A 104 12.49 -5.18 -14.05
N LEU A 105 12.30 -4.23 -13.13
CA LEU A 105 11.86 -2.88 -13.47
C LEU A 105 12.93 -2.11 -14.24
N GLU A 106 14.21 -2.27 -13.86
CA GLU A 106 15.35 -1.66 -14.56
C GLU A 106 15.45 -2.11 -16.04
N LYS A 107 15.09 -3.37 -16.33
CA LYS A 107 14.99 -3.87 -17.72
C LYS A 107 13.92 -3.13 -18.51
N ILE A 108 12.76 -2.84 -17.91
CA ILE A 108 11.67 -2.09 -18.55
C ILE A 108 12.14 -0.65 -18.83
N ILE A 109 12.75 0.01 -17.83
CA ILE A 109 13.30 1.37 -17.96
C ILE A 109 14.29 1.44 -19.13
N THR A 110 15.26 0.54 -19.15
CA THR A 110 16.34 0.53 -20.16
C THR A 110 15.81 0.23 -21.57
N LYS A 111 14.78 -0.62 -21.68
CA LYS A 111 14.22 -1.05 -22.96
C LYS A 111 13.28 -0.02 -23.58
N PHE A 112 12.47 0.67 -22.77
CA PHE A 112 11.36 1.48 -23.26
C PHE A 112 11.52 2.98 -23.02
N MET A 113 12.39 3.44 -22.12
CA MET A 113 12.61 4.86 -21.88
C MET A 113 13.85 5.36 -22.64
N THR A 114 13.71 6.49 -23.33
CA THR A 114 14.85 7.15 -23.99
C THR A 114 15.40 8.25 -23.09
N ASN A 115 16.65 8.11 -22.64
CA ASN A 115 17.34 9.06 -21.77
C ASN A 115 16.50 9.55 -20.56
N PRO A 116 16.06 8.63 -19.66
CA PRO A 116 15.17 8.99 -18.57
C PRO A 116 15.88 9.87 -17.53
N ILE A 117 15.20 10.94 -17.09
CA ILE A 117 15.62 11.72 -15.93
C ILE A 117 15.31 10.88 -14.67
N ARG A 118 16.34 10.56 -13.89
CA ARG A 118 16.20 9.83 -12.63
C ARG A 118 16.21 10.80 -11.47
N ILE A 119 15.07 10.93 -10.78
CA ILE A 119 14.97 11.65 -9.51
C ILE A 119 14.98 10.57 -8.43
N LEU A 120 16.17 10.26 -7.93
CA LEU A 120 16.36 9.24 -6.91
C LEU A 120 16.42 9.90 -5.54
N VAL A 121 15.73 9.31 -4.58
CA VAL A 121 16.00 9.58 -3.16
C VAL A 121 17.09 8.61 -2.76
N GLU A 122 18.24 9.13 -2.32
CA GLU A 122 19.28 8.27 -1.75
C GLU A 122 18.66 7.46 -0.60
N SER A 123 18.89 6.16 -0.57
CA SER A 123 18.41 5.24 0.47
C SER A 123 18.75 5.70 1.89
N ASN A 124 19.79 6.52 2.03
CA ASN A 124 20.24 7.08 3.29
C ASN A 124 19.35 8.24 3.81
N ASN A 125 18.43 8.76 3.00
CA ASN A 125 17.57 9.90 3.33
C ASN A 125 16.07 9.57 3.44
N PHE A 126 15.66 8.31 3.31
CA PHE A 126 14.35 7.89 3.81
C PHE A 126 14.46 7.66 5.31
N THR A 127 14.68 8.74 6.06
CA THR A 127 14.67 8.65 7.49
C THR A 127 13.23 8.54 7.96
N LEU A 128 12.94 7.51 8.75
CA LEU A 128 11.71 7.38 9.53
C LEU A 128 11.70 8.38 10.71
N ASP A 129 12.35 9.54 10.55
CA ASP A 129 12.50 10.58 11.59
C ASP A 129 11.14 11.10 12.07
N HIS A 130 10.11 10.97 11.23
CA HIS A 130 8.75 11.37 11.53
C HIS A 130 7.93 10.29 12.26
N ALA A 131 8.49 9.10 12.46
CA ALA A 131 7.85 7.98 13.15
C ALA A 131 8.66 7.53 14.37
N ARG A 132 8.04 7.59 15.56
CA ARG A 132 8.60 6.96 16.77
C ARG A 132 8.44 5.45 16.63
N GLN A 133 9.53 4.71 16.77
CA GLN A 133 9.53 3.27 16.54
C GLN A 133 9.90 2.53 17.83
N PHE A 134 9.06 1.58 18.19
CA PHE A 134 9.22 0.77 19.39
C PHE A 134 9.13 -0.72 19.07
N TYR A 135 9.65 -1.56 19.96
CA TYR A 135 9.41 -2.99 19.96
C TYR A 135 8.92 -3.47 21.33
N VAL A 136 8.19 -4.57 21.33
CA VAL A 136 7.82 -5.34 22.52
C VAL A 136 8.34 -6.75 22.32
N ASN A 137 9.18 -7.23 23.25
CA ASN A 137 9.63 -8.62 23.24
C ASN A 137 8.57 -9.50 23.88
N ILE A 138 8.03 -10.44 23.10
CA ILE A 138 6.94 -11.33 23.49
C ILE A 138 7.47 -12.75 23.40
N GLU A 139 7.65 -13.40 24.55
CA GLU A 139 8.27 -14.73 24.65
C GLU A 139 7.43 -15.81 23.94
N ARG A 140 6.11 -15.66 23.92
CA ARG A 140 5.17 -16.64 23.35
C ARG A 140 4.19 -16.00 22.40
N GLU A 141 3.98 -16.65 21.26
CA GLU A 141 3.05 -16.17 20.22
C GLU A 141 1.63 -15.96 20.76
N GLU A 142 1.20 -16.81 21.70
CA GLU A 142 -0.11 -16.72 22.36
C GLU A 142 -0.30 -15.44 23.18
N TRP A 143 0.78 -14.79 23.63
CA TRP A 143 0.72 -13.54 24.40
C TRP A 143 0.61 -12.29 23.54
N LYS A 144 0.80 -12.40 22.22
CA LYS A 144 0.67 -11.26 21.31
C LYS A 144 -0.74 -10.67 21.32
N ILE A 145 -1.77 -11.50 21.40
CA ILE A 145 -3.16 -11.02 21.41
C ILE A 145 -3.50 -10.26 22.69
N ASP A 146 -3.02 -10.75 23.84
CA ASP A 146 -3.23 -10.08 25.13
C ASP A 146 -2.48 -8.74 25.16
N THR A 147 -1.22 -8.75 24.71
CA THR A 147 -0.41 -7.52 24.58
C THR A 147 -1.06 -6.50 23.64
N LEU A 148 -1.64 -6.96 22.52
CA LEU A 148 -2.38 -6.08 21.60
C LEU A 148 -3.57 -5.44 22.30
N CYS A 149 -4.37 -6.23 23.02
CA CYS A 149 -5.52 -5.73 23.77
C CYS A 149 -5.11 -4.70 24.83
N ASP A 150 -4.03 -4.96 25.57
CA ASP A 150 -3.53 -4.04 26.61
C ASP A 150 -3.08 -2.69 26.03
N ILE A 151 -2.37 -2.73 24.89
CA ILE A 151 -1.97 -1.51 24.17
C ILE A 151 -3.21 -0.76 23.67
N LEU A 152 -4.17 -1.45 23.05
CA LEU A 152 -5.39 -0.84 22.52
C LEU A 152 -6.30 -0.26 23.63
N ALA A 153 -6.30 -0.84 24.83
CA ALA A 153 -7.04 -0.34 25.98
C ALA A 153 -6.40 0.91 26.60
N SER A 154 -5.09 1.07 26.42
CA SER A 154 -4.31 2.16 27.02
C SER A 154 -4.24 3.42 26.15
N ILE A 155 -4.68 3.34 24.89
CA ILE A 155 -4.67 4.47 23.94
C ILE A 155 -6.04 5.14 23.83
N ASN A 156 -6.05 6.46 23.65
CA ASN A 156 -7.28 7.26 23.53
C ASN A 156 -7.90 7.20 22.13
N ASP A 157 -8.45 6.05 21.76
CA ASP A 157 -9.23 5.89 20.52
C ASP A 157 -8.47 6.24 19.22
N THR A 158 -7.14 6.10 19.25
CA THR A 158 -6.22 6.42 18.15
C THR A 158 -6.47 5.52 16.93
N PRO A 159 -6.64 6.07 15.71
CA PRO A 159 -6.76 5.27 14.50
C PRO A 159 -5.52 4.40 14.29
N THR A 160 -5.73 3.08 14.31
CA THR A 160 -4.65 2.10 14.39
C THR A 160 -4.72 1.11 13.24
N VAL A 161 -3.58 0.85 12.60
CA VAL A 161 -3.42 -0.19 11.59
C VAL A 161 -2.56 -1.31 12.17
N ILE A 162 -3.05 -2.55 12.06
CA ILE A 162 -2.42 -3.76 12.58
C ILE A 162 -2.03 -4.63 11.39
N TYR A 163 -0.73 -4.87 11.21
CA TYR A 163 -0.22 -5.69 10.12
C TYR A 163 0.09 -7.11 10.56
N CYS A 164 -0.41 -8.07 9.77
CA CYS A 164 -0.12 -9.48 9.92
C CYS A 164 0.49 -10.04 8.62
N ASN A 165 1.36 -11.04 8.75
CA ASN A 165 2.03 -11.67 7.61
C ASN A 165 1.12 -12.61 6.82
N THR A 166 0.07 -13.15 7.47
CA THR A 166 -0.82 -14.15 6.84
C THR A 166 -2.29 -13.83 7.03
N ARG A 167 -3.11 -14.25 6.06
CA ARG A 167 -4.58 -14.16 6.16
C ARG A 167 -5.13 -14.87 7.40
N LYS A 168 -4.57 -16.03 7.74
CA LYS A 168 -5.01 -16.79 8.93
C LYS A 168 -4.82 -15.99 10.21
N THR A 169 -3.71 -15.26 10.32
CA THR A 169 -3.46 -14.36 11.44
C THR A 169 -4.45 -13.19 11.44
N VAL A 170 -4.74 -12.60 10.28
CA VAL A 170 -5.76 -11.53 10.16
C VAL A 170 -7.13 -12.01 10.65
N ASP A 171 -7.58 -13.18 10.19
CA ASP A 171 -8.86 -13.74 10.58
C ASP A 171 -8.91 -14.03 12.09
N PHE A 172 -7.84 -14.60 12.65
CA PHE A 172 -7.70 -14.89 14.09
C PHE A 172 -7.73 -13.61 14.95
N VAL A 173 -6.93 -12.60 14.60
CA VAL A 173 -6.90 -11.33 15.35
C VAL A 173 -8.25 -10.63 15.25
N ASN A 174 -8.89 -10.65 14.08
CA ASN A 174 -10.22 -10.08 13.90
C ASN A 174 -11.28 -10.75 14.77
N GLU A 175 -11.27 -12.09 14.85
CA GLU A 175 -12.17 -12.85 15.73
C GLU A 175 -11.96 -12.44 17.19
N LYS A 176 -10.71 -12.41 17.65
CA LYS A 176 -10.38 -12.07 19.04
C LYS A 176 -10.70 -10.64 19.44
N LEU A 177 -10.46 -9.66 18.57
CA LEU A 177 -10.85 -8.28 18.83
C LEU A 177 -12.38 -8.10 18.77
N SER A 178 -13.07 -8.86 17.91
CA SER A 178 -14.53 -8.84 17.84
C SER A 178 -15.19 -9.42 19.09
N GLU A 179 -14.60 -10.47 19.68
CA GLU A 179 -15.03 -11.02 20.99
C GLU A 179 -14.96 -9.95 22.11
N GLN A 180 -14.04 -9.00 22.01
CA GLN A 180 -13.89 -7.86 22.93
C GLN A 180 -14.80 -6.66 22.57
N ASN A 181 -15.75 -6.84 21.64
CA ASN A 181 -16.66 -5.80 21.13
C ASN A 181 -15.94 -4.61 20.46
N LEU A 182 -14.71 -4.82 19.96
CA LEU A 182 -14.01 -3.80 19.18
C LEU A 182 -14.45 -3.85 17.72
N ASN A 183 -14.81 -2.70 17.16
CA ASN A 183 -15.16 -2.59 15.75
C ASN A 183 -13.92 -2.54 14.87
N VAL A 184 -13.61 -3.65 14.20
CA VAL A 184 -12.42 -3.81 13.36
C VAL A 184 -12.78 -3.90 11.88
N ALA A 185 -12.03 -3.21 11.04
CA ALA A 185 -12.02 -3.40 9.59
C ALA A 185 -10.90 -4.36 9.20
N ILE A 186 -11.10 -5.14 8.13
CA ILE A 186 -10.08 -6.08 7.63
C ILE A 186 -9.78 -5.81 6.15
N LEU A 187 -8.52 -6.03 5.75
CA LEU A 187 -8.06 -5.97 4.37
C LEU A 187 -7.05 -7.07 4.05
N HIS A 188 -7.45 -8.02 3.22
CA HIS A 188 -6.55 -9.04 2.70
C HIS A 188 -6.91 -9.42 1.25
N ASP A 189 -6.04 -10.23 0.64
CA ASP A 189 -6.03 -10.57 -0.78
C ASP A 189 -7.25 -11.40 -1.24
N ASN A 190 -7.81 -12.25 -0.38
CA ASN A 190 -8.99 -13.06 -0.69
C ASN A 190 -10.34 -12.30 -0.66
N MET A 191 -10.34 -11.00 -0.36
CA MET A 191 -11.57 -10.20 -0.36
C MET A 191 -11.92 -9.71 -1.76
N SER A 192 -13.22 -9.64 -2.06
CA SER A 192 -13.68 -8.96 -3.26
C SER A 192 -13.38 -7.45 -3.17
N GLN A 193 -13.20 -6.80 -4.32
CA GLN A 193 -12.90 -5.37 -4.32
C GLN A 193 -14.03 -4.53 -3.69
N GLN A 194 -15.30 -4.97 -3.81
CA GLN A 194 -16.44 -4.30 -3.18
C GLN A 194 -16.36 -4.36 -1.65
N GLU A 195 -15.95 -5.50 -1.09
CA GLU A 195 -15.73 -5.63 0.35
C GLU A 195 -14.57 -4.73 0.78
N ARG A 196 -13.44 -4.76 0.07
CA ARG A 196 -12.28 -3.89 0.36
C ARG A 196 -12.66 -2.41 0.38
N ASP A 197 -13.38 -1.95 -0.64
CA ASP A 197 -13.85 -0.56 -0.70
C ASP A 197 -14.78 -0.20 0.47
N THR A 198 -15.58 -1.17 0.93
CA THR A 198 -16.49 -0.99 2.07
C THR A 198 -15.71 -0.87 3.39
N TYR A 199 -14.75 -1.76 3.63
CA TYR A 199 -13.92 -1.72 4.85
C TYR A 199 -12.98 -0.52 4.87
N LEU A 200 -12.37 -0.19 3.74
CA LEU A 200 -11.59 1.05 3.60
C LEU A 200 -12.43 2.28 3.90
N LYS A 201 -13.67 2.33 3.39
CA LYS A 201 -14.58 3.43 3.70
C LYS A 201 -14.90 3.50 5.18
N LYS A 202 -15.18 2.37 5.85
CA LYS A 202 -15.44 2.32 7.31
C LYS A 202 -14.26 2.90 8.11
N PHE A 203 -13.03 2.57 7.73
CA PHE A 203 -11.83 3.11 8.37
C PHE A 203 -11.65 4.61 8.08
N GLN A 204 -11.80 5.04 6.82
CA GLN A 204 -11.71 6.44 6.41
C GLN A 204 -12.76 7.34 7.06
N THR A 205 -13.98 6.83 7.26
CA THR A 205 -15.06 7.57 7.94
C THR A 205 -15.00 7.47 9.46
N ARG A 206 -13.95 6.81 10.01
CA ARG A 206 -13.79 6.53 11.46
C ARG A 206 -14.95 5.73 12.06
N SER A 207 -15.72 5.03 11.23
CA SER A 207 -16.76 4.10 11.69
C SER A 207 -16.16 2.82 12.29
N SER A 208 -14.95 2.46 11.84
CA SER A 208 -14.06 1.53 12.53
C SER A 208 -12.73 2.25 12.74
N ARG A 209 -12.18 2.15 13.94
CA ARG A 209 -10.91 2.80 14.33
C ARG A 209 -9.71 1.90 14.12
N LEU A 210 -9.95 0.59 14.03
CA LEU A 210 -8.94 -0.43 13.89
C LEU A 210 -9.01 -1.03 12.49
N LEU A 211 -7.86 -1.20 11.86
CA LEU A 211 -7.76 -1.87 10.58
C LEU A 211 -6.71 -2.96 10.65
N ILE A 212 -7.07 -4.21 10.37
CA ILE A 212 -6.11 -5.31 10.23
C ILE A 212 -5.83 -5.53 8.75
N ALA A 213 -4.57 -5.60 8.35
CA ALA A 213 -4.17 -5.75 6.96
C ALA A 213 -2.98 -6.70 6.74
N THR A 214 -2.89 -7.28 5.54
CA THR A 214 -1.67 -7.96 5.04
C THR A 214 -0.81 -7.03 4.18
N ASP A 215 0.45 -7.42 3.95
CA ASP A 215 1.46 -6.64 3.21
C ASP A 215 1.04 -6.06 1.85
N PRO A 216 0.27 -6.76 0.99
CA PRO A 216 -0.19 -6.18 -0.28
C PRO A 216 -1.04 -4.90 -0.12
N PHE A 217 -1.52 -4.63 1.09
CA PHE A 217 -2.28 -3.44 1.46
C PHE A 217 -1.49 -2.46 2.34
N ALA A 218 -0.26 -2.79 2.72
CA ALA A 218 0.62 -1.89 3.47
C ALA A 218 0.84 -0.57 2.73
N ARG A 219 1.01 -0.64 1.40
CA ARG A 219 1.15 0.53 0.51
C ARG A 219 -0.12 1.39 0.37
N THR A 220 -1.27 0.90 0.82
CA THR A 220 -2.50 1.70 0.79
C THR A 220 -2.32 2.85 1.76
N ILE A 221 -2.25 4.08 1.23
CA ILE A 221 -2.09 5.28 2.05
C ILE A 221 -3.24 5.34 3.07
N PHE A 222 -2.88 5.21 4.35
CA PHE A 222 -3.77 5.47 5.48
C PHE A 222 -3.39 6.83 6.08
N PRO A 223 -3.75 7.97 5.43
CA PRO A 223 -3.25 9.29 5.84
C PRO A 223 -3.77 9.73 7.21
N TYR A 224 -4.69 8.96 7.81
CA TYR A 224 -5.31 9.22 9.10
C TYR A 224 -4.85 8.27 10.20
N ALA A 225 -4.00 7.27 9.88
CA ALA A 225 -3.48 6.36 10.89
C ALA A 225 -2.35 7.04 11.67
N GLU A 226 -2.41 6.92 12.99
CA GLU A 226 -1.46 7.53 13.92
C GLU A 226 -0.62 6.46 14.63
N LEU A 227 -1.17 5.24 14.76
CA LEU A 227 -0.49 4.07 15.31
C LEU A 227 -0.45 2.93 14.29
N PHE A 228 0.74 2.35 14.12
CA PHE A 228 0.99 1.17 13.31
C PHE A 228 1.52 0.06 14.22
N ILE A 229 0.84 -1.08 14.24
CA ILE A 229 1.27 -2.26 15.02
C ILE A 229 1.66 -3.35 14.04
N ASN A 230 2.94 -3.70 14.02
CA ASN A 230 3.42 -4.91 13.36
C ASN A 230 3.20 -6.08 14.30
N TYR A 231 2.02 -6.71 14.23
CA TYR A 231 1.68 -7.90 15.01
C TYR A 231 2.59 -9.07 14.64
N ASP A 232 2.88 -9.19 13.35
CA ASP A 232 3.98 -10.01 12.85
C ASP A 232 5.05 -9.09 12.28
N LEU A 233 6.33 -9.34 12.58
CA LEU A 233 7.44 -8.59 11.99
C LEU A 233 7.48 -8.85 10.46
N PRO A 234 7.63 -7.81 9.61
CA PRO A 234 7.64 -7.99 8.16
C PRO A 234 8.86 -8.80 7.72
N ARG A 235 8.67 -9.65 6.71
CA ARG A 235 9.72 -10.57 6.23
C ARG A 235 10.83 -9.92 5.41
N SER A 236 10.57 -8.76 4.82
CA SER A 236 11.56 -8.02 4.03
C SER A 236 11.72 -6.58 4.54
N MET A 237 12.86 -5.99 4.22
CA MET A 237 13.16 -4.60 4.58
C MET A 237 12.16 -3.65 3.92
N GLU A 238 11.82 -3.88 2.65
CA GLU A 238 10.87 -3.05 1.91
C GLU A 238 9.46 -3.13 2.50
N ALA A 239 9.05 -4.31 2.98
CA ALA A 239 7.77 -4.46 3.64
C ALA A 239 7.71 -3.63 4.94
N TYR A 240 8.81 -3.51 5.69
CA TYR A 240 8.87 -2.66 6.88
C TYR A 240 8.54 -1.20 6.56
N ILE A 241 9.24 -0.59 5.60
CA ILE A 241 9.00 0.81 5.23
C ILE A 241 7.63 1.00 4.60
N ASN A 242 7.10 0.03 3.85
CA ASN A 242 5.74 0.12 3.30
C ASN A 242 4.67 0.08 4.40
N ARG A 243 4.89 -0.59 5.52
CA ARG A 243 3.93 -0.63 6.63
C ARG A 243 3.87 0.67 7.42
N ILE A 244 5.03 1.26 7.71
CA ILE A 244 5.11 2.43 8.62
C ILE A 244 5.32 3.76 7.89
N GLY A 245 5.81 3.73 6.65
CA GLY A 245 6.21 4.90 5.86
C GLY A 245 5.06 5.74 5.32
N HIS A 246 3.82 5.31 5.51
CA HIS A 246 2.63 6.13 5.24
C HIS A 246 2.15 6.91 6.47
N GLY A 247 2.71 6.62 7.64
CA GLY A 247 2.49 7.37 8.87
C GLY A 247 3.21 8.72 8.84
N GLY A 248 2.50 9.78 9.20
CA GLY A 248 3.08 11.10 9.40
C GLY A 248 3.11 12.04 8.18
N ALA A 249 2.37 11.72 7.12
CA ALA A 249 2.08 12.68 6.07
C ALA A 249 1.50 13.98 6.66
N TYR A 250 1.92 15.13 6.12
CA TYR A 250 1.49 16.49 6.53
C TYR A 250 1.92 16.94 7.94
N GLY A 251 3.04 16.42 8.47
CA GLY A 251 3.66 16.94 9.70
C GLY A 251 3.10 16.37 11.00
N ARG A 252 2.42 15.22 10.94
CA ARG A 252 2.01 14.45 12.12
C ARG A 252 3.10 13.45 12.48
N THR A 253 3.31 13.19 13.77
CA THR A 253 4.21 12.13 14.23
C THR A 253 3.44 10.80 14.29
N ALA A 254 3.88 9.80 13.55
CA ALA A 254 3.34 8.45 13.67
C ALA A 254 4.09 7.66 14.76
N THR A 255 3.44 6.63 15.30
CA THR A 255 4.09 5.67 16.20
C THR A 255 3.99 4.26 15.61
N ALA A 256 5.09 3.53 15.55
CA ALA A 256 5.15 2.14 15.12
C ALA A 256 5.57 1.25 16.29
N ILE A 257 4.83 0.17 16.55
CA ILE A 257 5.13 -0.83 17.58
C ILE A 257 5.34 -2.18 16.91
N ASN A 258 6.47 -2.81 17.17
CA ASN A 258 6.86 -4.10 16.60
C ASN A 258 6.76 -5.20 17.64
N PHE A 259 5.89 -6.18 17.42
CA PHE A 259 5.91 -7.40 18.21
C PHE A 259 6.99 -8.31 17.67
N ILE A 260 7.92 -8.69 18.55
CA ILE A 260 9.02 -9.59 18.22
C ILE A 260 9.08 -10.71 19.25
N ASN A 261 9.66 -11.83 18.87
CA ASN A 261 10.18 -12.84 19.81
C ASN A 261 11.71 -12.89 19.75
N ASP A 262 12.32 -13.71 20.60
CA ASP A 262 13.78 -13.84 20.68
C ASP A 262 14.44 -14.27 19.36
N SER A 263 13.72 -15.02 18.51
CA SER A 263 14.23 -15.45 17.20
C SER A 263 14.16 -14.37 16.12
N GLU A 264 13.26 -13.39 16.28
CA GLU A 264 13.09 -12.25 15.38
C GLU A 264 14.00 -11.07 15.74
N ARG A 265 14.69 -11.12 16.89
CA ARG A 265 15.58 -10.06 17.37
C ARG A 265 16.69 -9.71 16.38
N GLN A 266 17.29 -10.72 15.74
CA GLN A 266 18.32 -10.48 14.73
C GLN A 266 17.74 -9.77 13.51
N HIS A 267 16.56 -10.18 13.05
CA HIS A 267 15.90 -9.57 11.90
C HIS A 267 15.51 -8.11 12.18
N LEU A 268 15.05 -7.80 13.39
CA LEU A 268 14.81 -6.42 13.82
C LEU A 268 16.10 -5.59 13.79
N HIS A 269 17.22 -6.17 14.24
CA HIS A 269 18.52 -5.50 14.19
C HIS A 269 19.01 -5.27 12.75
N ASP A 270 18.76 -6.23 11.85
CA ASP A 270 19.09 -6.07 10.44
C ASP A 270 18.26 -4.94 9.80
N ILE A 271 16.98 -4.78 10.20
CA ILE A 271 16.14 -3.63 9.82
C ILE A 271 16.73 -2.31 10.33
N GLU A 272 17.15 -2.26 11.61
CA GLU A 272 17.80 -1.07 12.20
C GLU A 272 19.05 -0.66 11.43
N GLN A 273 19.93 -1.63 11.12
CA GLN A 273 21.16 -1.38 10.39
C GLN A 273 20.91 -0.94 8.95
N PHE A 274 19.99 -1.61 8.26
CA PHE A 274 19.70 -1.34 6.85
C PHE A 274 19.17 0.09 6.63
N TYR A 275 18.27 0.55 7.51
CA TYR A 275 17.69 1.89 7.43
C TYR A 275 18.42 2.93 8.28
N ASN A 276 19.46 2.54 9.03
CA ASN A 276 20.18 3.39 9.97
C ASN A 276 19.23 4.12 10.96
N ILE A 277 18.32 3.34 11.55
CA ILE A 277 17.30 3.79 12.52
C ILE A 277 17.54 3.16 13.88
N HIS A 278 16.87 3.67 14.91
CA HIS A 278 16.89 3.08 16.24
C HIS A 278 15.47 2.80 16.74
N ILE A 279 15.19 1.52 16.99
CA ILE A 279 13.90 1.02 17.46
C ILE A 279 14.04 0.75 18.96
N LYS A 280 13.35 1.55 19.78
CA LYS A 280 13.47 1.48 21.24
C LYS A 280 12.57 0.40 21.83
N GLU A 281 12.88 -0.09 23.01
CA GLU A 281 11.91 -0.88 23.78
C GLU A 281 10.72 0.00 24.14
N LEU A 282 9.50 -0.54 24.02
CA LEU A 282 8.29 0.18 24.39
C LEU A 282 8.34 0.52 25.90
N PRO A 283 8.20 1.81 26.29
CA PRO A 283 8.18 2.18 27.70
C PRO A 283 6.95 1.59 28.40
N ALA A 284 7.07 1.34 29.70
CA ALA A 284 5.97 0.82 30.51
C ALA A 284 4.77 1.78 30.57
N ASP A 285 5.02 3.09 30.52
CA ASP A 285 4.00 4.11 30.36
C ASP A 285 3.91 4.52 28.89
N ILE A 286 2.82 4.11 28.24
CA ILE A 286 2.53 4.44 26.84
C ILE A 286 1.58 5.63 26.69
N SER A 287 1.07 6.20 27.78
CA SER A 287 0.16 7.37 27.72
C SER A 287 0.86 8.62 27.18
N GLU A 288 2.17 8.76 27.38
CA GLU A 288 2.97 9.86 26.80
C GLU A 288 3.25 9.69 25.29
N LEU A 289 2.92 8.53 24.73
CA LEU A 289 3.15 8.23 23.31
C LEU A 289 1.99 8.67 22.40
N PHE A 290 0.81 9.02 22.92
CA PHE A 290 -0.39 9.26 22.11
C PHE A 290 -1.18 10.49 22.54
#